data_AF-A0A8M8UTP1-F1
#
_entry.id   AF-A0A8M8UTP1-F1
#
_cell.length_a   1.000
_cell.length_b   1.000
_cell.length_c   1.000
_cell.angle_alpha   90.00
_cell.angle_beta   90.00
_cell.angle_gamma   90.00
#
_symmetry.space_group_name_H-M   'P 1'
#
loop_
_entity.id
_entity.type
_entity.pdbx_description
1 polymer ?
#
loop_
_entity_poly.entity_id
_entity_poly.type
_entity_poly.pdbx_seq_one_letter_code
_entity_poly.pdbx_strand_id
1 'polypeptide(L)'
;MEPLYETFFCPLTKRIMDDPVTVESGVTYERTAITEWFEKFADPEEIVCQKSGQKLKSRILSTNVALKATIDEWKERNEAARIKVARAALSLASTENMVLEAIDDLRNVCKNKPYNKVQVRSIGMIPLLTNFLDYRSRNVRYVTMELLRQLAEDDEEGKEIIAKTVDISTMIKMLSSSHKPVRHASALLLLDLSRSQFFCHKIGTVAGGILMLITVKYRHSLDAFTSEKADQILRNLERVADNIKLMAENGYWEPLLTHLVEGSEEMRMEMASYLGEIVLGPDSKTYVAERASPALIQMVH
;
A
#
# COMPACT_ATOMS: atom_id res chain seq x y z
N MET A 1 2.55 4.01 -27.10
CA MET A 1 1.67 5.05 -26.53
C MET A 1 0.97 5.72 -27.69
N GLU A 2 -0.28 6.11 -27.50
CA GLU A 2 -1.06 6.79 -28.53
C GLU A 2 -0.60 8.24 -28.71
N PRO A 3 -0.69 8.79 -29.93
CA PRO A 3 -0.30 10.15 -30.19
C PRO A 3 -1.20 11.14 -29.45
N LEU A 4 -0.67 12.36 -29.25
CA LEU A 4 -1.42 13.49 -28.73
C LEU A 4 -2.30 14.07 -29.84
N TYR A 5 -3.61 14.17 -29.59
CA TYR A 5 -4.56 14.77 -30.52
C TYR A 5 -4.71 16.27 -30.21
N GLU A 6 -4.53 17.13 -31.21
CA GLU A 6 -4.65 18.59 -31.05
C GLU A 6 -6.00 19.03 -30.50
N THR A 7 -7.07 18.27 -30.81
CA THR A 7 -8.43 18.51 -30.35
C THR A 7 -8.60 18.36 -28.83
N PHE A 8 -7.67 17.70 -28.15
CA PHE A 8 -7.72 17.51 -26.70
C PHE A 8 -7.18 18.70 -25.93
N PHE A 9 -6.44 19.59 -26.59
CA PHE A 9 -5.82 20.74 -25.95
C PHE A 9 -6.77 21.92 -25.85
N CYS A 10 -6.90 22.45 -24.65
CA CYS A 10 -7.59 23.71 -24.42
C CYS A 10 -6.84 24.84 -25.15
N PRO A 11 -7.50 25.62 -26.02
CA PRO A 11 -6.85 26.69 -26.76
C PRO A 11 -6.24 27.79 -25.88
N LEU A 12 -6.78 27.99 -24.66
CA LEU A 12 -6.28 28.99 -23.69
C LEU A 12 -5.07 28.48 -22.91
N THR A 13 -5.18 27.30 -22.28
CA THR A 13 -4.13 26.80 -21.38
C THR A 13 -3.03 26.01 -22.07
N LYS A 14 -3.28 25.57 -23.32
CA LYS A 14 -2.41 24.64 -24.07
C LYS A 14 -2.14 23.33 -23.32
N ARG A 15 -3.06 22.92 -22.44
CA ARG A 15 -3.04 21.64 -21.72
C ARG A 15 -4.21 20.77 -22.16
N ILE A 16 -4.07 19.46 -21.99
CA ILE A 16 -5.17 18.49 -22.21
C ILE A 16 -6.33 18.86 -21.27
N MET A 17 -7.54 18.91 -21.80
CA MET A 17 -8.74 19.21 -21.03
C MET A 17 -9.10 18.08 -20.06
N ASP A 18 -9.55 18.43 -18.86
CA ASP A 18 -10.16 17.53 -17.89
C ASP A 18 -11.69 17.71 -17.88
N ASP A 19 -12.18 18.94 -18.06
CA ASP A 19 -13.62 19.25 -18.18
C ASP A 19 -13.90 20.09 -19.43
N PRO A 20 -13.96 19.45 -20.61
CA PRO A 20 -14.17 20.14 -21.87
C PRO A 20 -15.59 20.72 -21.99
N VAL A 21 -15.68 22.03 -22.20
CA VAL A 21 -16.93 22.78 -22.43
C VAL A 21 -16.90 23.52 -23.75
N THR A 22 -18.00 23.46 -24.48
CA THR A 22 -18.15 24.10 -25.79
C THR A 22 -18.90 25.41 -25.64
N VAL A 23 -18.34 26.48 -26.20
CA VAL A 23 -18.97 27.79 -26.31
C VAL A 23 -19.82 27.89 -27.58
N GLU A 24 -20.62 28.95 -27.71
CA GLU A 24 -21.50 29.19 -28.87
C GLU A 24 -20.77 29.11 -30.23
N SER A 25 -19.48 29.47 -30.29
CA SER A 25 -18.67 29.38 -31.51
C SER A 25 -18.31 27.94 -31.93
N GLY A 26 -18.73 26.92 -31.19
CA GLY A 26 -18.41 25.50 -31.43
C GLY A 26 -16.99 25.10 -30.98
N VAL A 27 -16.22 26.02 -30.41
CA VAL A 27 -14.88 25.73 -29.87
C VAL A 27 -14.98 25.19 -28.45
N THR A 28 -14.21 24.14 -28.14
CA THR A 28 -14.15 23.55 -26.81
C THR A 28 -12.94 24.04 -26.02
N TYR A 29 -13.16 24.34 -24.74
CA TYR A 29 -12.18 24.85 -23.79
C TYR A 29 -12.25 24.06 -22.48
N GLU A 30 -11.20 24.17 -21.66
CA GLU A 30 -11.27 23.76 -20.25
C GLU A 30 -12.21 24.69 -19.48
N ARG A 31 -13.12 24.14 -18.66
CA ARG A 31 -14.17 24.90 -17.97
C ARG A 31 -13.61 26.01 -17.10
N THR A 32 -12.62 25.70 -16.27
CA THR A 32 -12.01 26.69 -15.36
C THR A 32 -11.39 27.83 -16.16
N ALA A 33 -10.62 27.49 -17.19
CA ALA A 33 -9.92 28.47 -18.03
C ALA A 33 -10.87 29.41 -18.79
N ILE A 34 -11.97 28.90 -19.34
CA ILE A 34 -12.94 29.76 -20.06
C ILE A 34 -13.78 30.60 -19.11
N THR A 35 -14.10 30.08 -17.92
CA THR A 35 -14.81 30.85 -16.88
C THR A 35 -13.96 32.02 -16.41
N GLU A 36 -12.69 31.78 -16.07
CA GLU A 36 -11.73 32.83 -15.71
C GLU A 36 -11.50 33.84 -16.86
N TRP A 37 -11.55 33.36 -18.11
CA TRP A 37 -11.48 34.25 -19.26
C TRP A 37 -12.69 35.17 -19.36
N PHE A 38 -13.90 34.66 -19.12
CA PHE A 38 -15.12 35.47 -19.12
C PHE A 38 -15.18 36.49 -17.97
N GLU A 39 -14.59 36.17 -16.81
CA GLU A 39 -14.53 37.08 -15.67
C GLU A 39 -13.63 38.29 -15.90
N LYS A 40 -12.65 38.20 -16.80
CA LYS A 40 -11.75 39.31 -17.14
C LYS A 40 -12.41 40.43 -17.95
N PHE A 41 -13.58 40.18 -18.55
CA PHE A 41 -14.30 41.15 -19.37
C PHE A 41 -15.59 41.59 -18.69
N ALA A 42 -15.68 42.89 -18.41
CA ALA A 42 -16.87 43.51 -17.82
C ALA A 42 -18.04 43.55 -18.80
N ASP A 43 -17.76 43.84 -20.08
CA ASP A 43 -18.76 43.90 -21.15
C ASP A 43 -18.80 42.57 -21.94
N PRO A 44 -19.96 41.88 -22.03
CA PRO A 44 -20.13 40.72 -22.89
C PRO A 44 -19.78 40.95 -24.37
N GLU A 45 -19.92 42.18 -24.89
CA GLU A 45 -19.67 42.48 -26.31
C GLU A 45 -18.17 42.53 -26.71
N GLU A 46 -17.28 42.55 -25.70
CA GLU A 46 -15.83 42.51 -25.88
C GLU A 46 -15.27 41.09 -25.92
N ILE A 47 -16.08 40.08 -25.56
CA ILE A 47 -15.62 38.69 -25.48
C ILE A 47 -15.51 38.10 -26.89
N VAL A 48 -14.27 37.85 -27.32
CA VAL A 48 -13.96 37.20 -28.60
C VAL A 48 -13.37 35.81 -28.33
N CYS A 49 -13.85 34.82 -29.08
CA CYS A 49 -13.25 33.49 -29.10
C CYS A 49 -11.86 33.56 -29.74
N GLN A 50 -10.80 33.33 -28.96
CA GLN A 50 -9.41 33.45 -29.45
C GLN A 50 -9.09 32.53 -30.64
N LYS A 51 -9.81 31.41 -30.78
CA LYS A 51 -9.55 30.41 -31.83
C LYS A 51 -10.37 30.66 -33.11
N SER A 52 -11.64 31.05 -32.98
CA SER A 52 -12.51 31.29 -34.13
C SER A 52 -12.60 32.77 -34.55
N GLY A 53 -12.17 33.70 -33.70
CA GLY A 53 -12.31 35.14 -33.92
C GLY A 53 -13.75 35.66 -33.80
N GLN A 54 -14.71 34.81 -33.43
CA GLN A 54 -16.13 35.19 -33.32
C GLN A 54 -16.41 35.87 -31.97
N LYS A 55 -17.23 36.93 -32.00
CA LYS A 55 -17.81 37.53 -30.79
C LYS A 55 -18.80 36.56 -30.14
N LEU A 56 -18.62 36.28 -28.86
CA LEU A 56 -19.49 35.40 -28.09
C LEU A 56 -20.62 36.23 -27.49
N LYS A 57 -21.87 35.95 -27.91
CA LYS A 57 -23.04 36.71 -27.44
C LYS A 57 -23.58 36.19 -26.11
N SER A 58 -23.26 34.95 -25.78
CA SER A 58 -23.63 34.33 -24.51
C SER A 58 -22.42 33.74 -23.77
N ARG A 59 -22.52 33.69 -22.44
CA ARG A 59 -21.58 33.00 -21.55
C ARG A 59 -22.01 31.56 -21.25
N ILE A 60 -22.94 31.01 -22.05
CA ILE A 60 -23.48 29.67 -21.84
C ILE A 60 -22.42 28.64 -22.24
N LEU A 61 -22.13 27.72 -21.33
CA LEU A 61 -21.17 26.64 -21.53
C LEU A 61 -21.92 25.32 -21.63
N SER A 62 -21.74 24.61 -22.75
CA SER A 62 -22.30 23.27 -22.93
C SER A 62 -21.21 22.23 -22.66
N THR A 63 -21.40 21.36 -21.66
CA THR A 63 -20.46 20.28 -21.36
C THR A 63 -20.32 19.35 -22.57
N ASN A 64 -19.09 19.14 -23.04
CA ASN A 64 -18.80 18.23 -24.14
C ASN A 64 -18.54 16.82 -23.61
N VAL A 65 -19.62 16.11 -23.29
CA VAL A 65 -19.58 14.76 -22.68
C VAL A 65 -18.83 13.77 -23.58
N ALA A 66 -19.04 13.81 -24.90
CA ALA A 66 -18.37 12.92 -25.84
C ALA A 66 -16.86 13.16 -25.89
N LEU A 67 -16.41 14.43 -25.94
CA LEU A 67 -14.98 14.74 -25.92
C LEU A 67 -14.35 14.36 -24.57
N LYS A 68 -15.06 14.61 -23.46
CA LYS A 68 -14.61 14.21 -22.12
C LYS A 68 -14.35 12.71 -22.06
N ALA A 69 -15.33 11.89 -22.45
CA ALA A 69 -15.21 10.44 -22.50
C ALA A 69 -14.03 9.99 -23.39
N THR A 70 -13.89 10.58 -24.57
CA THR A 70 -12.80 10.25 -25.50
C THR A 70 -11.41 10.56 -24.92
N ILE A 71 -11.27 11.71 -24.23
CA ILE A 71 -10.03 12.11 -23.57
C ILE A 71 -9.72 11.16 -22.41
N ASP A 72 -10.72 10.82 -21.60
CA ASP A 72 -10.56 9.94 -20.44
C ASP A 72 -10.14 8.52 -20.88
N GLU A 73 -10.80 7.95 -21.89
CA GLU A 73 -10.41 6.65 -22.49
C GLU A 73 -9.00 6.68 -23.08
N TRP A 74 -8.58 7.79 -23.69
CA TRP A 74 -7.23 7.95 -24.20
C TRP A 74 -6.20 8.04 -23.07
N LYS A 75 -6.51 8.76 -21.97
CA LYS A 75 -5.65 8.82 -20.78
C LYS A 75 -5.47 7.42 -20.19
N GLU A 76 -6.54 6.66 -20.04
CA GLU A 76 -6.51 5.29 -19.51
C GLU A 76 -5.67 4.35 -20.39
N ARG A 77 -5.86 4.36 -21.71
CA ARG A 77 -5.07 3.54 -22.64
C ARG A 77 -3.59 3.89 -22.60
N ASN A 78 -3.25 5.17 -22.47
CA ASN A 78 -1.86 5.60 -22.35
C ASN A 78 -1.22 5.24 -21.02
N GLU A 79 -1.96 5.32 -19.91
CA GLU A 79 -1.48 4.84 -18.61
C GLU A 79 -1.26 3.33 -18.62
N ALA A 80 -2.20 2.56 -19.18
CA ALA A 80 -2.03 1.12 -19.38
C ALA A 80 -0.82 0.79 -20.27
N ALA A 81 -0.58 1.57 -21.33
CA ALA A 81 0.61 1.42 -22.17
C ALA A 81 1.90 1.75 -21.39
N ARG A 82 1.90 2.82 -20.56
CA ARG A 82 3.04 3.19 -19.72
C ARG A 82 3.36 2.11 -18.69
N ILE A 83 2.34 1.51 -18.07
CA ILE A 83 2.50 0.37 -17.14
C ILE A 83 3.17 -0.82 -17.86
N LYS A 84 2.75 -1.14 -19.09
CA LYS A 84 3.37 -2.20 -19.91
C LYS A 84 4.83 -1.89 -20.27
N VAL A 85 5.14 -0.64 -20.61
CA VAL A 85 6.51 -0.20 -20.89
C VAL A 85 7.38 -0.31 -19.64
N ALA A 86 6.89 0.13 -18.48
CA ALA A 86 7.62 0.01 -17.22
C ALA A 86 7.87 -1.46 -16.84
N ARG A 87 6.92 -2.37 -17.09
CA ARG A 87 7.13 -3.82 -16.91
C ARG A 87 8.27 -4.34 -17.79
N ALA A 88 8.27 -3.96 -19.08
CA ALA A 88 9.31 -4.36 -20.02
C ALA A 88 10.67 -3.79 -19.60
N ALA A 89 10.70 -2.52 -19.19
CA ALA A 89 11.90 -1.87 -18.68
C ALA A 89 12.47 -2.59 -17.46
N LEU A 90 11.63 -2.97 -16.48
CA LEU A 90 12.06 -3.75 -15.32
C LEU A 90 12.56 -5.15 -15.70
N SER A 91 11.92 -5.80 -16.68
CA SER A 91 12.33 -7.13 -17.14
C SER A 91 13.68 -7.12 -17.86
N LEU A 92 14.02 -6.00 -18.51
CA LEU A 92 15.24 -5.82 -19.30
C LEU A 92 16.29 -4.96 -18.58
N ALA A 93 16.02 -4.53 -17.35
CA ALA A 93 16.88 -3.59 -16.64
C ALA A 93 18.24 -4.22 -16.37
N SER A 94 19.29 -3.57 -16.87
CA SER A 94 20.69 -3.97 -16.66
C SER A 94 21.42 -3.08 -15.66
N THR A 95 20.81 -1.95 -15.26
CA THR A 95 21.41 -0.98 -14.34
C THR A 95 20.45 -0.60 -13.23
N GLU A 96 21.00 -0.17 -12.10
CA GLU A 96 20.21 0.32 -10.96
C GLU A 96 19.31 1.50 -11.35
N ASN A 97 19.82 2.46 -12.12
CA ASN A 97 19.04 3.65 -12.51
C ASN A 97 17.80 3.28 -13.33
N MET A 98 17.91 2.32 -14.26
CA MET A 98 16.76 1.86 -15.04
C MET A 98 15.67 1.26 -14.13
N VAL A 99 16.07 0.50 -13.10
CA VAL A 99 15.12 -0.06 -12.13
C VAL A 99 14.45 1.06 -11.32
N LEU A 100 15.24 2.02 -10.83
CA LEU A 100 14.72 3.14 -10.03
C LEU A 100 13.74 4.00 -10.83
N GLU A 101 14.09 4.36 -12.07
CA GLU A 101 13.22 5.15 -12.96
C GLU A 101 11.92 4.42 -13.26
N ALA A 102 11.98 3.12 -13.61
CA ALA A 102 10.79 2.34 -13.91
C ALA A 102 9.87 2.17 -12.69
N ILE A 103 10.43 1.97 -11.49
CA ILE A 103 9.65 1.90 -10.25
C ILE A 103 9.02 3.26 -9.92
N ASP A 104 9.75 4.36 -10.07
CA ASP A 104 9.20 5.69 -9.78
C ASP A 104 8.07 6.05 -10.74
N ASP A 105 8.22 5.73 -12.02
CA ASP A 105 7.16 5.84 -13.02
C ASP A 105 5.89 5.08 -12.61
N LEU A 106 6.03 3.84 -12.16
CA LEU A 106 4.91 3.03 -11.68
C LEU A 106 4.25 3.63 -10.44
N ARG A 107 5.04 4.10 -9.47
CA ARG A 107 4.52 4.76 -8.26
C ARG A 107 3.70 5.99 -8.61
N ASN A 108 4.19 6.82 -9.52
CA ASN A 108 3.50 8.01 -9.99
C ASN A 108 2.18 7.68 -10.69
N VAL A 109 2.16 6.65 -11.54
CA VAL A 109 0.94 6.18 -12.23
C VAL A 109 -0.08 5.61 -11.23
N CYS A 110 0.37 4.97 -10.16
CA CYS A 110 -0.51 4.37 -9.13
C CYS A 110 -1.01 5.36 -8.07
N LYS A 111 -0.33 6.51 -7.86
CA LYS A 111 -0.57 7.40 -6.71
C LYS A 111 -1.98 7.97 -6.65
N ASN A 112 -2.59 8.24 -7.81
CA ASN A 112 -3.84 8.99 -7.90
C ASN A 112 -5.02 8.18 -8.46
N LYS A 113 -4.80 6.91 -8.83
CA LYS A 113 -5.78 6.12 -9.60
C LYS A 113 -5.82 4.66 -9.11
N PRO A 114 -6.83 4.27 -8.31
CA PRO A 114 -6.99 2.88 -7.85
C PRO A 114 -7.04 1.86 -9.00
N TYR A 115 -7.67 2.24 -10.12
CA TYR A 115 -7.73 1.41 -11.32
C TYR A 115 -6.33 1.02 -11.86
N ASN A 116 -5.36 1.93 -11.78
CA ASN A 116 -3.99 1.65 -12.22
C ASN A 116 -3.30 0.63 -11.33
N LYS A 117 -3.61 0.60 -10.02
CA LYS A 117 -3.11 -0.45 -9.12
C LYS A 117 -3.60 -1.82 -9.60
N VAL A 118 -4.88 -1.95 -9.97
CA VAL A 118 -5.44 -3.20 -10.53
C VAL A 118 -4.73 -3.61 -11.82
N GLN A 119 -4.51 -2.67 -12.75
CA GLN A 119 -3.79 -2.93 -14.00
C GLN A 119 -2.37 -3.46 -13.75
N VAL A 120 -1.61 -2.83 -12.84
CA VAL A 120 -0.26 -3.26 -12.45
C VAL A 120 -0.27 -4.71 -11.93
N ARG A 121 -1.26 -5.09 -11.12
CA ARG A 121 -1.39 -6.46 -10.60
C ARG A 121 -1.73 -7.46 -11.70
N SER A 122 -2.70 -7.12 -12.56
CA SER A 122 -3.21 -8.00 -13.62
C SER A 122 -2.15 -8.43 -14.64
N ILE A 123 -1.14 -7.58 -14.91
CA ILE A 123 -0.06 -7.91 -15.84
C ILE A 123 1.09 -8.69 -15.19
N GLY A 124 0.90 -9.19 -13.97
CA GLY A 124 1.90 -9.97 -13.24
C GLY A 124 3.11 -9.15 -12.77
N MET A 125 2.94 -7.84 -12.51
CA MET A 125 4.05 -6.99 -12.05
C MET A 125 4.57 -7.41 -10.68
N ILE A 126 3.70 -7.85 -9.77
CA ILE A 126 4.09 -8.20 -8.39
C ILE A 126 5.20 -9.28 -8.38
N PRO A 127 5.06 -10.45 -9.05
CA PRO A 127 6.16 -11.42 -9.16
C PRO A 127 7.46 -10.89 -9.76
N LEU A 128 7.39 -9.86 -10.62
CA LEU A 128 8.59 -9.23 -11.15
C LEU A 128 9.25 -8.34 -10.09
N LEU A 129 8.45 -7.61 -9.32
CA LEU A 129 8.91 -6.77 -8.21
C LEU A 129 9.57 -7.58 -7.11
N THR A 130 9.11 -8.80 -6.82
CA THR A 130 9.70 -9.65 -5.77
C THR A 130 11.17 -9.97 -6.03
N ASN A 131 11.59 -10.08 -7.29
CA ASN A 131 12.99 -10.30 -7.67
C ASN A 131 13.91 -9.13 -7.25
N PHE A 132 13.37 -7.93 -7.10
CA PHE A 132 14.11 -6.75 -6.68
C PHE A 132 14.22 -6.60 -5.15
N LEU A 133 13.53 -7.44 -4.38
CA LEU A 133 13.67 -7.48 -2.92
C LEU A 133 15.02 -8.05 -2.48
N ASP A 134 15.65 -8.90 -3.28
CA ASP A 134 16.99 -9.44 -3.02
C ASP A 134 18.10 -8.70 -3.79
N TYR A 135 17.76 -7.57 -4.43
CA TYR A 135 18.70 -6.79 -5.21
C TYR A 135 19.83 -6.22 -4.34
N ARG A 136 21.07 -6.14 -4.86
CA ARG A 136 22.25 -5.68 -4.08
C ARG A 136 22.07 -4.27 -3.50
N SER A 137 21.50 -3.36 -4.28
CA SER A 137 21.26 -1.98 -3.86
C SER A 137 20.14 -1.89 -2.80
N ARG A 138 20.45 -1.22 -1.70
CA ARG A 138 19.48 -0.91 -0.63
C ARG A 138 18.38 0.03 -1.11
N ASN A 139 18.69 0.92 -2.07
CA ASN A 139 17.73 1.88 -2.62
C ASN A 139 16.68 1.16 -3.46
N VAL A 140 17.11 0.25 -4.34
CA VAL A 140 16.21 -0.59 -5.15
C VAL A 140 15.28 -1.39 -4.25
N ARG A 141 15.81 -2.05 -3.22
CA ARG A 141 14.97 -2.78 -2.25
C ARG A 141 13.94 -1.88 -1.59
N TYR A 142 14.36 -0.70 -1.13
CA TYR A 142 13.48 0.29 -0.52
C TYR A 142 12.35 0.73 -1.46
N VAL A 143 12.66 1.19 -2.68
CA VAL A 143 11.61 1.69 -3.60
C VAL A 143 10.68 0.56 -4.07
N THR A 144 11.20 -0.66 -4.17
CA THR A 144 10.41 -1.86 -4.50
C THR A 144 9.39 -2.14 -3.41
N MET A 145 9.81 -2.12 -2.14
CA MET A 145 8.91 -2.33 -1.00
C MET A 145 7.85 -1.24 -0.89
N GLU A 146 8.22 0.02 -1.11
CA GLU A 146 7.27 1.12 -1.13
C GLU A 146 6.22 0.97 -2.23
N LEU A 147 6.61 0.53 -3.43
CA LEU A 147 5.66 0.23 -4.50
C LEU A 147 4.76 -0.97 -4.14
N LEU A 148 5.31 -2.05 -3.59
CA LEU A 148 4.52 -3.20 -3.13
C LEU A 148 3.50 -2.77 -2.07
N ARG A 149 3.90 -1.94 -1.10
CA ARG A 149 2.99 -1.39 -0.09
C ARG A 149 1.88 -0.56 -0.72
N GLN A 150 2.20 0.33 -1.65
CA GLN A 150 1.20 1.12 -2.39
C GLN A 150 0.23 0.23 -3.18
N LEU A 151 0.70 -0.92 -3.70
CA LEU A 151 -0.10 -1.95 -4.34
C LEU A 151 -0.84 -2.87 -3.36
N ALA A 152 -0.57 -2.82 -2.05
CA ALA A 152 -1.30 -3.55 -1.02
C ALA A 152 -2.39 -2.68 -0.35
N GLU A 153 -2.23 -1.37 -0.43
CA GLU A 153 -3.11 -0.38 0.20
C GLU A 153 -4.54 -0.45 -0.35
N ASP A 154 -5.50 -0.56 0.56
CA ASP A 154 -6.96 -0.54 0.35
C ASP A 154 -7.53 -1.64 -0.56
N ASP A 155 -6.82 -2.77 -0.71
CA ASP A 155 -7.27 -3.90 -1.53
C ASP A 155 -6.84 -5.26 -0.96
N GLU A 156 -7.80 -6.07 -0.53
CA GLU A 156 -7.56 -7.43 -0.01
C GLU A 156 -7.01 -8.37 -1.08
N GLU A 157 -7.46 -8.26 -2.33
CA GLU A 157 -6.93 -9.07 -3.44
C GLU A 157 -5.46 -8.73 -3.69
N GLY A 158 -5.11 -7.44 -3.66
CA GLY A 158 -3.74 -6.96 -3.74
C GLY A 158 -2.84 -7.52 -2.65
N LYS A 159 -3.30 -7.51 -1.39
CA LYS A 159 -2.57 -8.11 -0.26
C LYS A 159 -2.37 -9.61 -0.46
N GLU A 160 -3.38 -10.32 -0.94
CA GLU A 160 -3.30 -11.75 -1.23
C GLU A 160 -2.28 -12.10 -2.30
N ILE A 161 -2.26 -11.38 -3.41
CA ILE A 161 -1.26 -11.59 -4.46
C ILE A 161 0.14 -11.31 -3.91
N ILE A 162 0.33 -10.22 -3.17
CA ILE A 162 1.62 -9.85 -2.58
C ILE A 162 2.11 -10.92 -1.62
N ALA A 163 1.28 -11.39 -0.69
CA ALA A 163 1.70 -12.37 0.29
C ALA A 163 1.78 -13.82 -0.23
N LYS A 164 1.26 -14.10 -1.42
CA LYS A 164 1.52 -15.37 -2.13
C LYS A 164 2.85 -15.34 -2.90
N THR A 165 3.32 -14.16 -3.28
CA THR A 165 4.50 -13.98 -4.16
C THR A 165 5.74 -13.55 -3.39
N VAL A 166 5.59 -12.67 -2.40
CA VAL A 166 6.67 -12.15 -1.56
C VAL A 166 7.01 -13.17 -0.48
N ASP A 167 8.30 -13.49 -0.38
CA ASP A 167 8.82 -14.24 0.74
C ASP A 167 8.80 -13.37 2.01
N ILE A 168 7.93 -13.75 2.96
CA ILE A 168 7.79 -13.07 4.26
C ILE A 168 9.10 -13.16 5.06
N SER A 169 9.88 -14.23 4.88
CA SER A 169 11.17 -14.39 5.56
C SER A 169 12.15 -13.27 5.18
N THR A 170 12.14 -12.83 3.92
CA THR A 170 12.94 -11.71 3.43
C THR A 170 12.54 -10.40 4.11
N MET A 171 11.24 -10.14 4.26
CA MET A 171 10.76 -8.96 5.00
C MET A 171 11.14 -8.99 6.48
N ILE A 172 10.97 -10.13 7.14
CA ILE A 172 11.37 -10.32 8.54
C ILE A 172 12.88 -10.05 8.71
N LYS A 173 13.72 -10.58 7.82
CA LYS A 173 15.17 -10.32 7.82
C LYS A 173 15.49 -8.83 7.63
N MET A 174 14.73 -8.12 6.80
CA MET A 174 14.92 -6.69 6.56
C MET A 174 14.64 -5.81 7.79
N LEU A 175 13.90 -6.29 8.79
CA LEU A 175 13.72 -5.58 10.07
C LEU A 175 15.06 -5.39 10.81
N SER A 176 16.04 -6.26 10.58
CA SER A 176 17.40 -6.15 11.15
C SER A 176 18.39 -5.39 10.25
N SER A 177 17.97 -4.83 9.11
CA SER A 177 18.84 -4.10 8.19
C SER A 177 19.49 -2.89 8.87
N SER A 178 20.75 -2.55 8.58
CA SER A 178 21.34 -1.29 9.06
C SER A 178 20.79 -0.05 8.34
N HIS A 179 20.11 -0.24 7.20
CA HIS A 179 19.52 0.84 6.40
C HIS A 179 18.11 1.18 6.85
N LYS A 180 17.94 2.33 7.51
CA LYS A 180 16.68 2.78 8.11
C LYS A 180 15.48 2.77 7.15
N PRO A 181 15.57 3.32 5.91
CA PRO A 181 14.44 3.26 4.97
C PRO A 181 13.95 1.85 4.65
N VAL A 182 14.88 0.88 4.50
CA VAL A 182 14.50 -0.53 4.23
C VAL A 182 13.83 -1.16 5.45
N ARG A 183 14.37 -0.91 6.66
CA ARG A 183 13.72 -1.39 7.89
C ARG A 183 12.29 -0.87 8.03
N HIS A 184 12.12 0.45 7.82
CA HIS A 184 10.84 1.13 7.98
C HIS A 184 9.82 0.65 6.94
N ALA A 185 10.24 0.54 5.67
CA ALA A 185 9.39 -0.02 4.61
C ALA A 185 8.98 -1.48 4.91
N SER A 186 9.90 -2.28 5.46
CA SER A 186 9.59 -3.66 5.88
C SER A 186 8.54 -3.73 6.98
N ALA A 187 8.74 -2.93 8.03
CA ALA A 187 7.81 -2.89 9.15
C ALA A 187 6.41 -2.44 8.73
N LEU A 188 6.31 -1.44 7.83
CA LEU A 188 5.03 -0.98 7.31
C LEU A 188 4.34 -2.04 6.44
N LEU A 189 5.06 -2.67 5.52
CA LEU A 189 4.48 -3.70 4.66
C LEU A 189 4.01 -4.92 5.48
N LEU A 190 4.82 -5.39 6.43
CA LEU A 190 4.42 -6.46 7.35
C LEU A 190 3.20 -6.07 8.18
N LEU A 191 3.12 -4.81 8.65
CA LEU A 191 1.97 -4.32 9.38
C LEU A 191 0.71 -4.33 8.52
N ASP A 192 0.78 -3.82 7.30
CA ASP A 192 -0.37 -3.77 6.38
C ASP A 192 -0.87 -5.18 6.03
N LEU A 193 0.04 -6.14 5.84
CA LEU A 193 -0.29 -7.55 5.64
C LEU A 193 -0.89 -8.19 6.91
N SER A 194 -0.32 -7.92 8.09
CA SER A 194 -0.81 -8.48 9.36
C SER A 194 -2.24 -8.07 9.71
N ARG A 195 -2.85 -7.11 9.01
CA ARG A 195 -4.27 -6.77 9.21
C ARG A 195 -5.21 -7.88 8.78
N SER A 196 -4.80 -8.77 7.87
CA SER A 196 -5.59 -9.93 7.44
C SER A 196 -5.20 -11.18 8.21
N GLN A 197 -6.20 -11.92 8.69
CA GLN A 197 -6.01 -13.12 9.51
C GLN A 197 -5.23 -14.21 8.78
N PHE A 198 -5.44 -14.36 7.46
CA PHE A 198 -4.71 -15.33 6.65
C PHE A 198 -3.20 -15.06 6.65
N PHE A 199 -2.77 -13.79 6.65
CA PHE A 199 -1.34 -13.45 6.71
C PHE A 199 -0.78 -13.51 8.13
N CYS A 200 -1.60 -13.34 9.17
CA CYS A 200 -1.16 -13.56 10.54
C CYS A 200 -0.61 -14.98 10.72
N HIS A 201 -1.31 -15.99 10.20
CA HIS A 201 -0.82 -17.37 10.25
C HIS A 201 0.52 -17.50 9.51
N LYS A 202 0.61 -17.02 8.26
CA LYS A 202 1.86 -17.10 7.48
C LYS A 202 3.05 -16.40 8.17
N ILE A 203 2.87 -15.20 8.69
CA ILE A 203 3.93 -14.45 9.38
C ILE A 203 4.42 -15.23 10.61
N GLY A 204 3.51 -15.81 11.39
CA GLY A 204 3.88 -16.59 12.57
C GLY A 204 4.64 -17.88 12.26
N THR A 205 4.33 -18.54 11.14
CA THR A 205 5.03 -19.76 10.70
C THR A 205 6.46 -19.53 10.21
N VAL A 206 6.89 -18.29 9.99
CA VAL A 206 8.26 -17.99 9.58
C VAL A 206 9.21 -18.32 10.74
N ALA A 207 10.16 -19.23 10.49
CA ALA A 207 11.15 -19.63 11.48
C ALA A 207 11.91 -18.41 12.03
N GLY A 208 11.86 -18.21 13.35
CA GLY A 208 12.47 -17.06 14.03
C GLY A 208 11.77 -15.70 13.77
N GLY A 209 10.64 -15.68 13.06
CA GLY A 209 9.91 -14.46 12.74
C GLY A 209 9.30 -13.77 13.97
N ILE A 210 8.63 -14.55 14.83
CA ILE A 210 8.09 -14.05 16.09
C ILE A 210 9.21 -13.56 17.02
N LEU A 211 10.31 -14.32 17.15
CA LEU A 211 11.47 -13.91 17.92
C LEU A 211 12.07 -12.59 17.41
N MET A 212 12.17 -12.42 16.10
CA MET A 212 12.65 -11.18 15.48
C MET A 212 11.74 -10.00 15.80
N LEU A 213 10.42 -10.17 15.71
CA LEU A 213 9.44 -9.13 16.04
C LEU A 213 9.52 -8.74 17.53
N ILE A 214 9.62 -9.72 18.43
CA ILE A 214 9.82 -9.49 19.87
C ILE A 214 11.13 -8.73 20.11
N THR A 215 12.23 -9.16 19.48
CA THR A 215 13.54 -8.51 19.60
C THR A 215 13.48 -7.05 19.14
N VAL A 216 12.82 -6.77 18.01
CA VAL A 216 12.66 -5.41 17.47
C VAL A 216 11.77 -4.55 18.37
N LYS A 217 10.69 -5.11 18.91
CA LYS A 217 9.81 -4.43 19.88
C LYS A 217 10.59 -3.88 21.06
N TYR A 218 11.50 -4.65 21.65
CA TYR A 218 12.29 -4.20 22.81
C TYR A 218 13.52 -3.33 22.46
N ARG A 219 13.82 -3.10 21.18
CA ARG A 219 14.89 -2.18 20.73
C ARG A 219 14.42 -0.73 20.56
N HIS A 220 13.51 -0.27 21.42
CA HIS A 220 12.88 1.05 21.31
C HIS A 220 13.88 2.22 21.26
N SER A 221 14.97 2.16 22.03
CA SER A 221 16.00 3.22 22.07
C SER A 221 16.75 3.40 20.75
N LEU A 222 16.80 2.39 19.89
CA LEU A 222 17.51 2.43 18.60
C LEU A 222 16.60 2.87 17.45
N ASP A 223 15.34 2.43 17.46
CA ASP A 223 14.39 2.68 16.37
C ASP A 223 12.95 2.61 16.89
N ALA A 224 12.51 3.68 17.57
CA ALA A 224 11.19 3.78 18.16
C ALA A 224 10.06 3.50 17.16
N PHE A 225 10.21 3.98 15.92
CA PHE A 225 9.26 3.72 14.84
C PHE A 225 9.11 2.23 14.56
N THR A 226 10.20 1.52 14.31
CA THR A 226 10.15 0.08 13.98
C THR A 226 9.67 -0.74 15.19
N SER A 227 10.06 -0.34 16.40
CA SER A 227 9.59 -0.94 17.66
C SER A 227 8.07 -0.83 17.82
N GLU A 228 7.50 0.35 17.59
CA GLU A 228 6.04 0.59 17.64
C GLU A 228 5.29 -0.23 16.58
N LYS A 229 5.84 -0.35 15.36
CA LYS A 229 5.23 -1.17 14.30
C LYS A 229 5.34 -2.66 14.60
N ALA A 230 6.46 -3.12 15.19
CA ALA A 230 6.60 -4.50 15.63
C ALA A 230 5.60 -4.86 16.73
N ASP A 231 5.33 -3.95 17.67
CA ASP A 231 4.27 -4.14 18.67
C ASP A 231 2.89 -4.31 18.01
N GLN A 232 2.55 -3.45 17.06
CA GLN A 232 1.28 -3.53 16.33
C GLN A 232 1.16 -4.83 15.51
N ILE A 233 2.25 -5.28 14.88
CA ILE A 233 2.28 -6.57 14.17
C ILE A 233 2.03 -7.71 15.15
N LEU A 234 2.72 -7.75 16.30
CA LEU A 234 2.53 -8.78 17.32
C LEU A 234 1.07 -8.82 17.79
N ARG A 235 0.47 -7.67 18.10
CA ARG A 235 -0.96 -7.59 18.47
C ARG A 235 -1.89 -8.13 17.39
N ASN A 236 -1.59 -7.87 16.12
CA ASN A 236 -2.38 -8.43 15.02
C ASN A 236 -2.23 -9.96 14.91
N LEU A 237 -1.05 -10.49 15.22
CA LEU A 237 -0.76 -11.92 15.19
C LEU A 237 -1.50 -12.70 16.28
N GLU A 238 -1.89 -12.06 17.38
CA GLU A 238 -2.65 -12.68 18.49
C GLU A 238 -4.03 -13.22 18.08
N ARG A 239 -4.53 -12.86 16.88
CA ARG A 239 -5.78 -13.43 16.35
C ARG A 239 -5.68 -14.91 15.97
N VAL A 240 -4.48 -15.48 16.02
CA VAL A 240 -4.20 -16.89 15.72
C VAL A 240 -3.53 -17.49 16.96
N ALA A 241 -4.17 -18.49 17.57
CA ALA A 241 -3.71 -19.06 18.83
C ALA A 241 -2.31 -19.68 18.76
N ASP A 242 -1.97 -20.33 17.64
CA ASP A 242 -0.62 -20.87 17.41
C ASP A 242 0.46 -19.79 17.50
N ASN A 243 0.15 -18.57 17.04
CA ASN A 243 1.09 -17.46 17.15
C ASN A 243 1.29 -17.05 18.62
N ILE A 244 0.23 -17.08 19.44
CA ILE A 244 0.33 -16.79 20.88
C ILE A 244 1.18 -17.85 21.57
N LYS A 245 1.00 -19.13 21.25
CA LYS A 245 1.86 -20.21 21.74
C LYS A 245 3.32 -19.94 21.42
N LEU A 246 3.63 -19.66 20.15
CA LEU A 246 4.99 -19.34 19.70
C LEU A 246 5.55 -18.08 20.39
N MET A 247 4.72 -17.07 20.67
CA MET A 247 5.15 -15.89 21.45
C MET A 247 5.56 -16.27 22.87
N ALA A 248 4.76 -17.10 23.55
CA ALA A 248 5.04 -17.58 24.90
C ALA A 248 6.31 -18.44 24.96
N GLU A 249 6.51 -19.35 23.98
CA GLU A 249 7.75 -20.13 23.84
C GLU A 249 9.00 -19.26 23.65
N ASN A 250 8.83 -18.06 23.05
CA ASN A 250 9.90 -17.06 22.92
C ASN A 250 9.96 -16.08 24.11
N GLY A 251 9.30 -16.40 25.23
CA GLY A 251 9.33 -15.63 26.47
C GLY A 251 8.38 -14.43 26.52
N TYR A 252 7.57 -14.21 25.49
CA TYR A 252 6.57 -13.14 25.47
C TYR A 252 5.20 -13.65 25.95
N TRP A 253 5.03 -13.69 27.27
CA TRP A 253 3.89 -14.29 27.96
C TRP A 253 2.61 -13.44 28.01
N GLU A 254 2.74 -12.12 27.88
CA GLU A 254 1.61 -11.18 28.05
C GLU A 254 0.38 -11.54 27.20
N PRO A 255 0.51 -11.89 25.91
CA PRO A 255 -0.65 -12.26 25.09
C PRO A 255 -1.33 -13.53 25.60
N LEU A 256 -0.58 -14.59 25.93
CA LEU A 256 -1.14 -15.85 26.42
C LEU A 256 -1.96 -15.61 27.70
N LEU A 257 -1.39 -14.86 28.65
CA LEU A 257 -2.06 -14.56 29.91
C LEU A 257 -3.29 -13.68 29.73
N THR A 258 -3.23 -12.70 28.83
CA THR A 258 -4.36 -11.81 28.53
C THR A 258 -5.51 -12.60 27.90
N HIS A 259 -5.23 -13.42 26.89
CA HIS A 259 -6.25 -14.23 26.20
C HIS A 259 -6.79 -15.37 27.08
N LEU A 260 -6.02 -15.87 28.05
CA LEU A 260 -6.51 -16.82 29.05
C LEU A 260 -7.54 -16.20 30.01
N VAL A 261 -7.38 -14.91 30.35
CA VAL A 261 -8.29 -14.21 31.29
C VAL A 261 -9.49 -13.62 30.55
N GLU A 262 -9.25 -12.98 29.40
CA GLU A 262 -10.23 -12.11 28.74
C GLU A 262 -10.72 -12.66 27.39
N GLY A 263 -10.10 -13.71 26.85
CA GLY A 263 -10.42 -14.26 25.52
C GLY A 263 -11.81 -14.92 25.40
N SER A 264 -12.15 -15.38 24.21
CA SER A 264 -13.33 -16.23 23.98
C SER A 264 -13.16 -17.59 24.67
N GLU A 265 -14.24 -18.32 24.91
CA GLU A 265 -14.19 -19.67 25.52
C GLU A 265 -13.22 -20.59 24.76
N GLU A 266 -13.30 -20.63 23.43
CA GLU A 266 -12.39 -21.37 22.56
C GLU A 266 -10.92 -20.96 22.79
N MET A 267 -10.62 -19.66 22.73
CA MET A 267 -9.26 -19.14 22.91
C MET A 267 -8.74 -19.44 24.32
N ARG A 268 -9.57 -19.31 25.37
CA ARG A 268 -9.18 -19.63 26.74
C ARG A 268 -8.81 -21.10 26.89
N MET A 269 -9.60 -22.01 26.32
CA MET A 269 -9.33 -23.44 26.35
C MET A 269 -8.01 -23.78 25.66
N GLU A 270 -7.74 -23.18 24.50
CA GLU A 270 -6.47 -23.33 23.79
C GLU A 270 -5.29 -22.78 24.62
N MET A 271 -5.42 -21.57 25.18
CA MET A 271 -4.37 -20.97 26.03
C MET A 271 -4.09 -21.80 27.28
N ALA A 272 -5.12 -22.36 27.90
CA ALA A 272 -4.97 -23.26 29.05
C ALA A 272 -4.24 -24.55 28.67
N SER A 273 -4.57 -25.13 27.51
CA SER A 273 -3.85 -26.30 26.96
C SER A 273 -2.38 -25.98 26.73
N TYR A 274 -2.09 -24.85 26.06
CA TYR A 274 -0.71 -24.44 25.77
C TYR A 274 0.09 -24.15 27.03
N LEU A 275 -0.52 -23.54 28.05
CA LEU A 275 0.13 -23.32 29.33
C LEU A 275 0.55 -24.64 30.01
N GLY A 276 -0.21 -25.72 29.82
CA GLY A 276 0.14 -27.06 30.31
C GLY A 276 1.27 -27.72 29.53
N GLU A 277 1.46 -27.36 28.26
CA GLU A 277 2.51 -27.91 27.38
C GLU A 277 3.85 -27.17 27.50
N ILE A 278 3.84 -25.86 27.72
CA ILE A 278 5.06 -25.05 27.69
C ILE A 278 5.85 -25.20 29.00
N VAL A 279 7.15 -25.46 28.87
CA VAL A 279 8.08 -25.52 30.00
C VAL A 279 8.36 -24.11 30.53
N LEU A 280 7.87 -23.81 31.73
CA LEU A 280 8.11 -22.53 32.40
C LEU A 280 9.55 -22.46 32.94
N GLY A 281 10.28 -21.42 32.53
CA GLY A 281 11.53 -21.04 33.17
C GLY A 281 11.32 -20.57 34.62
N PRO A 282 12.35 -20.65 35.49
CA PRO A 282 12.23 -20.28 36.90
C PRO A 282 11.77 -18.82 37.10
N ASP A 283 12.22 -17.91 36.25
CA ASP A 283 11.90 -16.48 36.35
C ASP A 283 10.46 -16.15 35.90
N SER A 284 9.92 -16.91 34.94
CA SER A 284 8.54 -16.74 34.46
C SER A 284 7.51 -17.45 35.32
N LYS A 285 7.92 -18.45 36.12
CA LYS A 285 7.00 -19.37 36.80
C LYS A 285 6.07 -18.66 37.79
N THR A 286 6.62 -17.79 38.65
CA THR A 286 5.83 -17.05 39.65
C THR A 286 4.87 -16.09 38.96
N TYR A 287 5.37 -15.30 38.02
CA TYR A 287 4.56 -14.32 37.27
C TYR A 287 3.41 -14.98 36.50
N VAL A 288 3.69 -16.07 35.79
CA VAL A 288 2.68 -16.81 35.02
C VAL A 288 1.67 -17.46 35.97
N ALA A 289 2.11 -18.08 37.06
CA ALA A 289 1.20 -18.72 38.02
C ALA A 289 0.24 -17.71 38.67
N GLU A 290 0.73 -16.55 39.10
CA GLU A 290 -0.09 -15.51 39.73
C GLU A 290 -1.19 -15.00 38.80
N ARG A 291 -0.88 -14.80 37.52
CA ARG A 291 -1.86 -14.29 36.54
C ARG A 291 -2.79 -15.35 35.98
N ALA A 292 -2.32 -16.59 35.79
CA ALA A 292 -3.11 -17.65 35.18
C ALA A 292 -4.08 -18.35 36.16
N SER A 293 -3.69 -18.47 37.45
CA SER A 293 -4.45 -19.27 38.42
C SER A 293 -5.93 -18.88 38.56
N PRO A 294 -6.32 -17.59 38.65
CA PRO A 294 -7.72 -17.23 38.80
C PRO A 294 -8.59 -17.67 37.62
N ALA A 295 -8.06 -17.54 36.39
CA ALA A 295 -8.76 -17.95 35.17
C ALA A 295 -8.89 -19.47 35.08
N LEU A 296 -7.81 -20.21 35.37
CA LEU A 296 -7.84 -21.68 35.33
C LEU A 296 -8.82 -22.28 36.34
N ILE A 297 -8.92 -21.71 37.54
CA ILE A 297 -9.87 -22.18 38.57
C ILE A 297 -11.32 -21.97 38.09
N GLN A 298 -11.61 -20.83 37.46
CA GLN A 298 -12.95 -20.55 36.93
C GLN A 298 -13.36 -21.50 35.80
N MET A 299 -12.41 -22.02 35.02
CA MET A 299 -12.69 -22.92 33.88
C MET A 299 -12.98 -24.37 34.31
N VAL A 300 -12.68 -24.75 35.55
CA VAL A 300 -12.90 -26.11 36.08
C VAL A 300 -14.29 -26.25 36.73
N HIS A 301 -15.02 -25.15 36.89
CA HIS A 301 -16.35 -25.07 37.51
C HIS A 301 -17.44 -24.79 36.49
#